data_AF-A0A315D2L1-F1
#
_entry.id   AF-A0A315D2L1-F1
#
_cell.length_a   1.000
_cell.length_b   1.000
_cell.length_c   1.000
_cell.angle_alpha   90.00
_cell.angle_beta   90.00
_cell.angle_gamma   90.00
#
_symmetry.space_group_name_H-M   'P 1'
#
loop_
_entity.id
_entity.type
_entity.pdbx_description
1 polymer ?
#
loop_
_entity_poly.entity_id
_entity_poly.type
_entity_poly.pdbx_seq_one_letter_code
_entity_poly.pdbx_strand_id
1 'polypeptide(L)'
;MRKFVGAVGWAALCLYAQGPAVAAPSSVVLSCAVAYLPQRSTWVREVRIDWDKKAIRSLRIDGLEPHGFSLTPQGVMTAVDNERIQIDLVERQWQSDFRGHATGQGRCETAPD
;
A
#
# COMPACT_ATOMS: atom_id res chain seq x y z
N MET A 1 2.51 -71.32 -19.35
CA MET A 1 1.07 -71.32 -19.03
C MET A 1 0.77 -70.18 -18.06
N ARG A 2 -0.22 -69.33 -18.40
CA ARG A 2 -1.03 -68.43 -17.51
C ARG A 2 -0.27 -67.32 -16.74
N LYS A 3 -0.66 -66.03 -16.74
CA LYS A 3 -1.82 -65.27 -17.24
C LYS A 3 -1.41 -63.79 -17.30
N PHE A 4 -1.71 -63.10 -18.39
CA PHE A 4 -1.82 -61.64 -18.42
C PHE A 4 -3.20 -61.25 -17.90
N VAL A 5 -3.23 -60.42 -16.85
CA VAL A 5 -4.37 -59.59 -16.39
C VAL A 5 -3.68 -58.36 -15.78
N GLY A 6 -3.73 -57.15 -16.33
CA GLY A 6 -4.89 -56.42 -16.81
C GLY A 6 -5.27 -55.40 -15.73
N ALA A 7 -4.69 -54.19 -15.79
CA ALA A 7 -5.16 -53.05 -15.01
C ALA A 7 -4.85 -51.76 -15.78
N VAL A 8 -5.78 -51.40 -16.67
CA VAL A 8 -5.88 -50.05 -17.25
C VAL A 8 -6.36 -49.14 -16.12
N GLY A 9 -5.42 -48.48 -15.46
CA GLY A 9 -5.71 -47.47 -14.44
C GLY A 9 -6.13 -46.16 -15.11
N TRP A 10 -7.36 -45.75 -14.84
CA TRP A 10 -7.99 -44.52 -15.32
C TRP A 10 -7.13 -43.29 -15.05
N ALA A 11 -6.67 -42.63 -16.11
CA ALA A 11 -6.09 -41.31 -16.04
C ALA A 11 -7.19 -40.30 -15.68
N ALA A 12 -7.26 -39.91 -14.40
CA ALA A 12 -8.04 -38.75 -13.99
C ALA A 12 -7.34 -37.49 -14.53
N LEU A 13 -7.89 -36.93 -15.61
CA LEU A 13 -7.58 -35.58 -16.06
C LEU A 13 -8.06 -34.60 -14.97
N CYS A 14 -7.17 -34.25 -14.04
CA CYS A 14 -7.29 -32.99 -13.31
C CYS A 14 -6.94 -31.87 -14.30
N LEU A 15 -7.94 -31.42 -15.06
CA LEU A 15 -7.89 -30.16 -15.80
C LEU A 15 -7.72 -29.04 -14.76
N TYR A 16 -6.47 -28.66 -14.53
CA TYR A 16 -6.12 -27.44 -13.81
C TYR A 16 -6.76 -26.27 -14.55
N ALA A 17 -7.80 -25.68 -13.94
CA ALA A 17 -8.28 -24.36 -14.30
C ALA A 17 -7.20 -23.34 -13.90
N GLN A 18 -6.16 -23.22 -14.73
CA GLN A 18 -5.19 -22.13 -14.65
C GLN A 18 -5.85 -20.89 -15.24
N GLY A 19 -6.72 -20.26 -14.45
CA GLY A 19 -7.09 -18.88 -14.70
C GLY A 19 -5.83 -18.01 -14.65
N PRO A 20 -5.78 -16.88 -15.38
CA PRO A 20 -4.63 -15.99 -15.30
C PRO A 20 -4.44 -15.55 -13.85
N ALA A 21 -3.29 -15.88 -13.27
CA ALA A 21 -2.91 -15.38 -11.97
C ALA A 21 -2.72 -13.87 -12.08
N VAL A 22 -3.68 -13.10 -11.56
CA VAL A 22 -3.52 -11.66 -11.41
C VAL A 22 -2.43 -11.46 -10.36
N ALA A 23 -1.26 -10.97 -10.77
CA ALA A 23 -0.18 -10.65 -9.84
C ALA A 23 -0.70 -9.60 -8.85
N ALA A 24 -0.48 -9.83 -7.55
CA ALA A 24 -0.80 -8.85 -6.53
C ALA A 24 -0.03 -7.54 -6.82
N PRO A 25 -0.65 -6.37 -6.59
CA PRO A 25 0.05 -5.10 -6.74
C PRO A 25 1.27 -5.08 -5.82
N SER A 26 2.37 -4.49 -6.30
CA SER A 26 3.50 -4.17 -5.44
C SER A 26 3.05 -3.15 -4.41
N SER A 27 3.56 -3.26 -3.18
CA SER A 27 3.27 -2.31 -2.13
C SER A 27 4.55 -1.59 -1.70
N VAL A 28 4.39 -0.36 -1.23
CA VAL A 28 5.41 0.37 -0.48
C VAL A 28 4.74 0.84 0.80
N VAL A 29 5.25 0.39 1.93
CA VAL A 29 4.85 0.90 3.24
C VAL A 29 5.90 1.87 3.76
N LEU A 30 5.46 3.03 4.23
CA LEU A 30 6.26 4.01 4.94
C LEU A 30 5.77 4.14 6.38
N SER A 31 6.73 4.23 7.30
CA SER A 31 6.50 4.66 8.68
C SER A 31 6.97 6.10 8.81
N CYS A 32 6.05 7.02 9.11
CA CYS A 32 6.31 8.45 9.20
C CYS A 32 6.19 8.93 10.65
N ALA A 33 7.30 9.35 11.27
CA ALA A 33 7.28 9.93 12.60
C ALA A 33 6.93 11.43 12.50
N VAL A 34 5.68 11.78 12.78
CA VAL A 34 5.12 13.14 12.58
C VAL A 34 4.95 13.85 13.91
N ALA A 35 5.61 15.00 14.07
CA ALA A 35 5.39 15.90 15.18
C ALA A 35 4.25 16.89 14.85
N TYR A 36 3.25 16.95 15.73
CA TYR A 36 2.09 17.82 15.62
C TYR A 36 2.22 19.04 16.53
N LEU A 37 2.19 20.23 15.94
CA LEU A 37 2.22 21.51 16.63
C LEU A 37 0.81 22.13 16.68
N PRO A 38 0.48 22.90 17.73
CA PRO A 38 1.36 23.34 18.83
C PRO A 38 1.46 22.36 20.01
N GLN A 39 0.73 21.25 19.99
CA GLN A 39 0.65 20.31 21.13
C GLN A 39 1.94 19.52 21.39
N ARG A 40 2.91 19.55 20.45
CA ARG A 40 4.22 18.88 20.53
C ARG A 40 4.12 17.37 20.77
N SER A 41 3.07 16.75 20.24
CA SER A 41 2.91 15.30 20.28
C SER A 41 3.47 14.67 19.00
N THR A 42 4.21 13.58 19.12
CA THR A 42 4.73 12.82 17.97
C THR A 42 3.97 11.52 17.79
N TRP A 43 3.48 11.28 16.58
CA TRP A 43 2.69 10.11 16.21
C TRP A 43 3.37 9.43 15.03
N VAL A 44 3.42 8.10 15.05
CA VAL A 44 3.90 7.31 13.91
C VAL A 44 2.71 7.02 13.00
N ARG A 45 2.77 7.51 11.77
CA ARG A 45 1.74 7.34 10.74
C ARG A 45 2.19 6.30 9.73
N GLU A 46 1.34 5.34 9.41
CA GLU A 46 1.59 4.41 8.31
C GLU A 46 1.10 5.03 7.00
N VAL A 47 1.90 4.95 5.94
CA VAL A 47 1.48 5.22 4.58
C VAL A 47 1.68 3.96 3.77
N ARG A 48 0.61 3.41 3.19
CA ARG A 48 0.71 2.29 2.25
C ARG A 48 0.31 2.73 0.85
N ILE A 49 1.18 2.44 -0.11
CA ILE A 49 0.98 2.76 -1.52
C ILE A 49 1.01 1.45 -2.31
N ASP A 50 -0.13 1.07 -2.88
CA ASP A 50 -0.23 -0.08 -3.78
C ASP A 50 -0.03 0.41 -5.21
N TRP A 51 0.81 -0.24 -6.01
CA TRP A 51 1.12 0.14 -7.38
C TRP A 51 1.37 -1.06 -8.29
N ASP A 52 1.12 -0.90 -9.59
CA ASP A 52 1.19 -1.99 -10.57
C ASP A 52 2.25 -1.75 -11.67
N LYS A 53 3.31 -1.03 -11.34
CA LYS A 53 4.38 -0.56 -12.26
C LYS A 53 3.96 0.50 -13.27
N LYS A 54 2.66 0.72 -13.47
CA LYS A 54 2.14 1.76 -14.38
C LYS A 54 1.51 2.92 -13.62
N ALA A 55 0.79 2.63 -12.55
CA ALA A 55 0.11 3.64 -11.74
C ALA A 55 0.04 3.24 -10.27
N ILE A 56 -0.13 4.25 -9.40
CA ILE A 56 -0.60 4.03 -8.04
C ILE A 56 -2.08 3.61 -8.12
N ARG A 57 -2.39 2.51 -7.45
CA ARG A 57 -3.72 1.89 -7.42
C ARG A 57 -4.48 2.18 -6.15
N SER A 58 -3.79 2.25 -5.01
CA SER A 58 -4.39 2.65 -3.74
C SER A 58 -3.39 3.44 -2.90
N LEU A 59 -3.94 4.32 -2.07
CA LEU A 59 -3.22 5.00 -1.01
C LEU A 59 -3.99 4.76 0.29
N ARG A 60 -3.31 4.36 1.36
CA ARG A 60 -3.88 4.31 2.70
C ARG A 60 -3.00 5.06 3.68
N ILE A 61 -3.64 5.81 4.58
CA ILE A 61 -3.00 6.48 5.72
C ILE A 61 -3.56 5.83 6.98
N ASP A 62 -2.71 5.16 7.76
CA ASP A 62 -3.11 4.39 8.96
C ASP A 62 -4.24 3.38 8.68
N GLY A 63 -4.19 2.75 7.51
CA GLY A 63 -5.23 1.82 7.05
C GLY A 63 -6.49 2.47 6.48
N LEU A 64 -6.64 3.80 6.57
CA LEU A 64 -7.76 4.53 5.98
C LEU A 64 -7.48 4.89 4.53
N GLU A 65 -8.41 4.52 3.63
CA GLU A 65 -8.37 4.93 2.23
C GLU A 65 -8.97 6.34 2.09
N PRO A 66 -8.20 7.34 1.64
CA PRO A 66 -8.73 8.68 1.42
C PRO A 66 -9.77 8.68 0.29
N HIS A 67 -10.70 9.64 0.31
CA HIS A 67 -11.65 9.83 -0.81
C HIS A 67 -10.94 10.10 -2.15
N GLY A 68 -9.72 10.61 -2.11
CA GLY A 68 -8.89 10.75 -3.29
C GLY A 68 -7.48 11.22 -2.95
N PHE A 69 -6.59 11.13 -3.93
CA PHE A 69 -5.24 11.64 -3.85
C PHE A 69 -4.83 12.24 -5.21
N SER A 70 -3.82 13.11 -5.18
CA SER A 70 -3.18 13.66 -6.36
C SER A 70 -1.70 13.33 -6.34
N LEU A 71 -1.13 13.09 -7.51
CA LEU A 71 0.31 12.90 -7.66
C LEU A 71 0.96 14.26 -7.92
N THR A 72 2.08 14.49 -7.27
CA THR A 72 2.99 15.61 -7.55
C THR A 72 4.29 15.06 -8.13
N PRO A 73 5.17 15.90 -8.71
CA PRO A 73 6.45 15.42 -9.21
C PRO A 73 7.30 14.68 -8.15
N GLN A 74 7.20 15.07 -6.87
CA GLN A 74 7.97 14.46 -5.78
C GLN A 74 7.18 13.46 -4.92
N GLY A 75 5.86 13.33 -5.08
CA GLY A 75 5.09 12.43 -4.21
C GLY A 75 3.59 12.52 -4.34
N VAL A 76 2.88 12.52 -3.20
CA VAL A 76 1.42 12.44 -3.15
C VAL A 76 0.82 13.51 -2.24
N MET A 77 -0.37 13.96 -2.60
CA MET A 77 -1.20 14.84 -1.77
C MET A 77 -2.57 14.21 -1.56
N THR A 78 -3.08 14.26 -0.34
CA THR A 78 -4.38 13.68 0.02
C THR A 78 -4.99 14.39 1.24
N ALA A 79 -6.14 13.93 1.71
CA ALA A 79 -6.73 14.35 2.96
C ALA A 79 -7.46 13.21 3.68
N VAL A 80 -7.26 13.11 4.99
CA VAL A 80 -7.92 12.15 5.89
C VAL A 80 -8.34 12.90 7.16
N ASP A 81 -9.55 12.69 7.66
CA ASP A 81 -10.03 13.24 8.94
C ASP A 81 -9.79 14.76 9.15
N ASN A 82 -10.00 15.57 8.11
CA ASN A 82 -9.69 17.03 8.09
C ASN A 82 -8.20 17.40 8.09
N GLU A 83 -7.30 16.43 8.12
CA GLU A 83 -5.88 16.63 7.87
C GLU A 83 -5.62 16.68 6.36
N ARG A 84 -5.09 17.78 5.85
CA ARG A 84 -4.55 17.85 4.48
C ARG A 84 -3.10 17.40 4.55
N ILE A 85 -2.74 16.38 3.79
CA ILE A 85 -1.47 15.66 3.91
C ILE A 85 -0.71 15.76 2.59
N GLN A 86 0.56 16.10 2.68
CA GLN A 86 1.52 16.02 1.59
C GLN A 86 2.69 15.14 2.03
N ILE A 87 3.02 14.17 1.18
CA ILE A 87 4.14 13.26 1.41
C ILE A 87 5.09 13.41 0.23
N ASP A 88 6.29 13.91 0.50
CA ASP A 88 7.41 13.88 -0.44
C ASP A 88 8.06 12.50 -0.35
N LEU A 89 7.97 11.72 -1.43
CA LEU A 89 8.49 10.36 -1.50
C LEU A 89 10.00 10.31 -1.82
N VAL A 90 10.56 11.41 -2.33
CA VAL A 90 11.99 11.52 -2.66
C VAL A 90 12.77 11.91 -1.41
N GLU A 91 12.39 13.01 -0.78
CA GLU A 91 13.00 13.51 0.47
C GLU A 91 12.51 12.74 1.71
N ARG A 92 11.47 11.91 1.54
CA ARG A 92 10.81 11.14 2.60
C ARG A 92 10.36 12.04 3.76
N GLN A 93 9.55 13.02 3.41
CA GLN A 93 9.01 13.97 4.38
C GLN A 93 7.48 13.99 4.36
N TRP A 94 6.93 14.07 5.55
CA TRP A 94 5.52 14.33 5.80
C TRP A 94 5.32 15.80 6.15
N GLN A 95 4.33 16.43 5.53
CA GLN A 95 3.81 17.74 5.93
C GLN A 95 2.29 17.70 5.93
N SER A 96 1.67 18.28 6.94
CA SER A 96 0.21 18.33 7.01
C SER A 96 -0.35 19.53 7.76
N ASP A 97 -1.62 19.83 7.49
CA ASP A 97 -2.39 20.87 8.16
C ASP A 97 -3.81 20.37 8.48
N PHE A 98 -4.16 20.42 9.76
CA PHE A 98 -5.48 20.10 10.29
C PHE A 98 -6.40 21.33 10.24
N ARG A 99 -6.61 21.87 9.04
CA ARG A 99 -7.40 23.09 8.77
C ARG A 99 -7.03 24.28 9.68
N GLY A 100 -5.74 24.47 9.93
CA GLY A 100 -5.21 25.55 10.76
C GLY A 100 -5.27 25.31 12.28
N HIS A 101 -5.82 24.18 12.74
CA HIS A 101 -5.81 23.84 14.17
C HIS A 101 -4.49 23.24 14.63
N ALA A 102 -3.83 22.48 13.75
CA ALA A 102 -2.54 21.86 14.00
C ALA A 102 -1.78 21.66 12.69
N THR A 103 -0.46 21.67 12.75
CA THR A 103 0.40 21.29 11.62
C THR A 103 1.24 20.08 11.99
N GLY A 104 1.40 19.16 11.05
CA GLY A 104 2.24 17.98 11.19
C GLY A 104 3.48 18.11 10.32
N GLN A 105 4.65 17.78 10.87
CA GLN A 105 5.89 17.65 10.10
C GLN A 105 6.67 16.42 10.57
N GLY A 106 7.20 15.63 9.65
CA GLY A 106 7.84 14.37 10.01
C GLY A 106 8.74 13.80 8.94
N ARG A 107 9.56 12.83 9.33
CA ARG A 107 10.37 12.03 8.42
C ARG A 107 9.71 10.68 8.22
N CYS A 108 9.76 10.18 6.99
CA CYS A 108 9.29 8.87 6.61
C CYS A 108 10.46 7.92 6.36
N GLU A 109 10.25 6.65 6.65
CA GLU A 109 11.19 5.58 6.37
C GLU A 109 10.42 4.41 5.75
N THR A 110 11.05 3.69 4.81
CA THR A 110 10.44 2.49 4.26
C THR A 110 10.36 1.43 5.35
N ALA A 111 9.16 0.90 5.57
CA ALA A 111 8.92 -0.19 6.49
C ALA A 111 8.82 -1.52 5.71
N PRO A 112 9.09 -2.67 6.35
CA PRO A 112 8.75 -3.97 5.79
C PRO A 112 7.24 -4.07 5.56
N ASP A 113 6.83 -4.68 4.45
CA ASP A 113 5.44 -5.03 4.16
C ASP A 113 4.93 -6.18 5.05
#